data_AF-A0A523WHZ9-F1
#
_entry.id   AF-A0A523WHZ9-F1
#
_cell.length_a   1.000
_cell.length_b   1.000
_cell.length_c   1.000
_cell.angle_alpha   90.00
_cell.angle_beta   90.00
_cell.angle_gamma   90.00
#
_symmetry.space_group_name_H-M   'P 1'
#
loop_
_entity.id
_entity.type
_entity.pdbx_description
1 polymer ?
#
loop_
_entity_poly.entity_id
_entity_poly.type
_entity_poly.pdbx_seq_one_letter_code
_entity_poly.pdbx_strand_id
1 'polypeptide(L)'
;MAEYSRWGEINLIYSLLDAGEEEGVIGRVAKRNLKILPSFMYWSGLGIWGIRRFNGTSHQYFRYLDSFYFYSKNKVLSDDKEIVSGVSPNWDPNIVKAPKKFPKGVSLELSYQESEYLRDRIRSSCSDSLLAFLVDKTKPTDVGFIWQHPQSGMFSDEHKKIIWHARNFSGTIHGAALLYNLMLSELIKNQEWIEKYRTKIERWANDIEKRFNDIRNWDLSEFWRIVSSENSHIPFRTIRFIEQWIQFVKDGQNLRHTKDNEYARKLIYNREVEIKRNRSRLKNPQMLKQYGGAAGADAHGFRWSVAKRILHDILKGLRKQRD
;
A
#
# COMPACT_ATOMS: atom_id res chain seq x y z
N MET A 1 -8.62 8.99 -29.27
CA MET A 1 -8.08 7.83 -28.49
C MET A 1 -8.21 7.99 -26.98
N ALA A 2 -7.70 9.07 -26.36
CA ALA A 2 -7.79 9.26 -24.90
C ALA A 2 -9.23 9.37 -24.35
N GLU A 3 -10.13 10.10 -25.03
CA GLU A 3 -11.55 10.18 -24.64
C GLU A 3 -12.28 8.84 -24.81
N TYR A 4 -11.96 8.09 -25.85
CA TYR A 4 -12.51 6.76 -26.11
C TYR A 4 -12.06 5.74 -25.03
N SER A 5 -10.80 5.82 -24.60
CA SER A 5 -10.28 5.01 -23.48
C SER A 5 -11.01 5.33 -22.18
N ARG A 6 -11.22 6.62 -21.87
CA ARG A 6 -11.95 7.03 -20.67
C ARG A 6 -13.40 6.53 -20.69
N TRP A 7 -14.08 6.65 -21.83
CA TRP A 7 -15.44 6.15 -21.99
C TRP A 7 -15.51 4.63 -21.79
N GLY A 8 -14.57 3.88 -22.36
CA GLY A 8 -14.47 2.43 -22.20
C GLY A 8 -14.28 2.00 -20.74
N GLU A 9 -13.39 2.65 -20.00
CA GLU A 9 -13.17 2.35 -18.57
C GLU A 9 -14.39 2.70 -17.71
N ILE A 10 -15.06 3.82 -18.00
CA ILE A 10 -16.31 4.19 -17.31
C ILE A 10 -17.39 3.13 -17.58
N ASN A 11 -17.54 2.67 -18.81
CA ASN A 11 -18.51 1.62 -19.14
C ASN A 11 -18.18 0.28 -18.49
N LEU A 12 -16.89 -0.04 -18.32
CA LEU A 12 -16.46 -1.22 -17.60
C LEU A 12 -16.88 -1.14 -16.12
N ILE A 13 -16.77 0.04 -15.49
CA ILE A 13 -17.29 0.26 -14.12
C ILE A 13 -18.77 -0.08 -14.07
N TYR A 14 -19.59 0.47 -14.98
CA TYR A 14 -21.02 0.16 -15.00
C TYR A 14 -21.30 -1.33 -15.25
N SER A 15 -20.56 -1.94 -16.19
CA SER A 15 -20.74 -3.37 -16.51
C SER A 15 -20.43 -4.29 -15.34
N LEU A 16 -19.44 -3.93 -14.50
CA LEU A 16 -19.13 -4.65 -13.26
C LEU A 16 -20.25 -4.48 -12.22
N LEU A 17 -20.74 -3.24 -12.03
CA LEU A 17 -21.85 -2.97 -11.11
C LEU A 17 -23.13 -3.71 -11.52
N ASP A 18 -23.44 -3.73 -12.81
CA ASP A 18 -24.62 -4.44 -13.36
C ASP A 18 -24.48 -5.96 -13.20
N ALA A 19 -23.25 -6.48 -13.11
CA ALA A 19 -22.95 -7.89 -12.83
C ALA A 19 -23.00 -8.23 -11.32
N GLY A 20 -23.32 -7.25 -10.45
CA GLY A 20 -23.38 -7.43 -9.00
C GLY A 20 -22.04 -7.31 -8.28
N GLU A 21 -20.98 -6.87 -8.96
CA GLU A 21 -19.68 -6.63 -8.34
C GLU A 21 -19.74 -5.34 -7.51
N GLU A 22 -19.66 -5.45 -6.19
CA GLU A 22 -19.63 -4.28 -5.29
C GLU A 22 -18.25 -4.01 -4.71
N GLU A 23 -17.59 -5.06 -4.23
CA GLU A 23 -16.25 -4.99 -3.67
C GLU A 23 -15.18 -5.03 -4.78
N GLY A 24 -14.14 -4.20 -4.66
CA GLY A 24 -13.06 -4.15 -5.65
C GLY A 24 -13.32 -3.26 -6.86
N VAL A 25 -14.56 -2.83 -7.13
CA VAL A 25 -14.87 -1.91 -8.23
C VAL A 25 -14.42 -0.49 -7.90
N ILE A 26 -13.26 -0.12 -8.44
CA ILE A 26 -12.75 1.24 -8.28
C ILE A 26 -13.59 2.21 -9.10
N GLY A 27 -14.13 3.22 -8.42
CA GLY A 27 -15.00 4.22 -9.03
C GLY A 27 -16.48 3.89 -8.92
N ARG A 28 -16.88 2.85 -8.16
CA ARG A 28 -18.28 2.51 -7.89
C ARG A 28 -19.15 3.71 -7.49
N VAL A 29 -18.65 4.58 -6.62
CA VAL A 29 -19.37 5.78 -6.14
C VAL A 29 -19.22 6.95 -7.10
N ALA A 30 -17.98 7.31 -7.46
CA ALA A 30 -17.70 8.50 -8.26
C ALA A 30 -18.10 8.36 -9.75
N LYS A 31 -18.11 7.14 -10.29
CA LYS A 31 -18.49 6.78 -11.66
C LYS A 31 -17.83 7.71 -12.69
N ARG A 32 -18.62 8.47 -13.46
CA ARG A 32 -18.15 9.41 -14.49
C ARG A 32 -17.27 10.53 -13.94
N ASN A 33 -17.46 10.89 -12.67
CA ASN A 33 -16.71 11.94 -11.96
C ASN A 33 -15.38 11.43 -11.39
N LEU A 34 -14.96 10.20 -11.72
CA LEU A 34 -13.71 9.63 -11.26
C LEU A 34 -12.51 10.44 -11.81
N LYS A 35 -11.71 11.01 -10.90
CA LYS A 35 -10.55 11.83 -11.23
C LYS A 35 -9.36 11.01 -11.76
N ILE A 36 -9.13 9.83 -11.19
CA ILE A 36 -8.02 8.94 -11.57
C ILE A 36 -8.61 7.58 -11.95
N LEU A 37 -8.39 7.17 -13.20
CA LEU A 37 -8.91 5.93 -13.76
C LEU A 37 -8.11 4.70 -13.29
N PRO A 38 -8.72 3.50 -13.24
CA PRO A 38 -8.04 2.25 -12.90
C PRO A 38 -6.79 1.98 -13.75
N SER A 39 -6.85 2.19 -15.08
CA SER A 39 -5.72 1.98 -15.97
C SER A 39 -4.47 2.78 -15.56
N PHE A 40 -4.67 4.00 -15.06
CA PHE A 40 -3.59 4.86 -14.58
C PHE A 40 -3.00 4.34 -13.25
N MET A 41 -3.84 3.90 -12.33
CA MET A 41 -3.39 3.42 -11.02
C MET A 41 -2.58 2.13 -11.12
N TYR A 42 -3.02 1.21 -11.98
CA TYR A 42 -2.34 -0.07 -12.16
C TYR A 42 -1.12 0.00 -13.09
N TRP A 43 -0.94 1.10 -13.84
CA TRP A 43 0.12 1.24 -14.86
C TRP A 43 1.52 0.86 -14.35
N SER A 44 1.91 1.41 -13.19
CA SER A 44 3.22 1.13 -12.59
C SER A 44 3.32 -0.32 -12.10
N GLY A 45 2.28 -0.83 -11.43
CA GLY A 45 2.23 -2.21 -10.94
C GLY A 45 2.31 -3.25 -12.07
N LEU A 46 1.59 -3.02 -13.17
CA LEU A 46 1.67 -3.86 -14.37
C LEU A 46 3.06 -3.84 -15.00
N GLY A 47 3.79 -2.73 -14.88
CA GLY A 47 5.20 -2.64 -15.28
C GLY A 47 6.12 -3.46 -14.37
N ILE A 48 5.95 -3.35 -13.05
CA ILE A 48 6.74 -4.10 -12.05
C ILE A 48 6.52 -5.61 -12.20
N TRP A 49 5.30 -6.06 -12.46
CA TRP A 49 5.00 -7.48 -12.73
C TRP A 49 5.36 -7.91 -14.16
N GLY A 50 5.90 -7.01 -14.98
CA GLY A 50 6.28 -7.22 -16.37
C GLY A 50 5.14 -7.64 -17.31
N ILE A 51 3.89 -7.45 -16.89
CA ILE A 51 2.70 -7.63 -17.73
C ILE A 51 2.70 -6.54 -18.81
N ARG A 52 3.03 -5.32 -18.43
CA ARG A 52 3.24 -4.17 -19.32
C ARG A 52 4.73 -4.07 -19.64
N ARG A 53 5.08 -4.27 -20.92
CA ARG A 53 6.47 -4.23 -21.43
C ARG A 53 6.85 -2.89 -22.05
N PHE A 54 5.88 -2.05 -22.41
CA PHE A 54 6.15 -0.70 -22.90
C PHE A 54 6.92 0.12 -21.86
N ASN A 55 7.97 0.85 -22.24
CA ASN A 55 8.73 1.68 -21.31
C ASN A 55 8.32 3.15 -21.47
N GLY A 56 7.39 3.60 -20.61
CA GLY A 56 6.88 4.97 -20.63
C GLY A 56 5.60 5.14 -19.83
N THR A 57 5.14 6.37 -19.74
CA THR A 57 3.88 6.74 -19.09
C THR A 57 2.67 6.29 -19.91
N SER A 58 1.49 6.18 -19.28
CA SER A 58 0.24 5.87 -19.97
C SER A 58 -0.06 6.85 -21.12
N HIS A 59 0.24 8.14 -20.93
CA HIS A 59 0.08 9.17 -21.96
C HIS A 59 1.01 8.98 -23.16
N GLN A 60 2.26 8.56 -22.92
CA GLN A 60 3.20 8.23 -24.00
C GLN A 60 2.72 6.98 -24.75
N TYR A 61 2.23 5.98 -24.02
CA TYR A 61 1.67 4.77 -24.62
C TYR A 61 0.50 5.09 -25.57
N PHE A 62 -0.48 5.89 -25.12
CA PHE A 62 -1.61 6.25 -25.98
C PHE A 62 -1.23 7.03 -27.24
N ARG A 63 -0.20 7.88 -27.16
CA ARG A 63 0.34 8.59 -28.34
C ARG A 63 1.11 7.65 -29.28
N TYR A 64 1.74 6.62 -28.73
CA TYR A 64 2.54 5.67 -29.48
C TYR A 64 1.72 4.58 -30.18
N LEU A 65 0.48 4.31 -29.72
CA LEU A 65 -0.33 3.20 -30.19
C LEU A 65 -0.60 3.20 -31.70
N ASP A 66 -0.93 4.35 -32.28
CA ASP A 66 -1.28 4.44 -33.70
C ASP A 66 -0.07 4.07 -34.58
N SER A 67 1.10 4.63 -34.25
CA SER A 67 2.37 4.28 -34.89
C SER A 67 2.74 2.81 -34.67
N PHE A 68 2.57 2.29 -33.45
CA PHE A 68 2.83 0.88 -33.13
C PHE A 68 2.04 -0.06 -34.03
N TYR A 69 0.72 0.16 -34.18
CA TYR A 69 -0.12 -0.69 -35.02
C TYR A 69 0.17 -0.52 -36.51
N PHE A 70 0.59 0.66 -36.95
CA PHE A 70 1.06 0.89 -38.32
C PHE A 70 2.30 0.04 -38.64
N TYR A 71 3.34 0.11 -37.80
CA TYR A 71 4.58 -0.67 -38.01
C TYR A 71 4.40 -2.16 -37.75
N SER A 72 3.54 -2.56 -36.81
CA SER A 72 3.27 -3.97 -36.52
C SER A 72 2.53 -4.69 -37.67
N LYS A 73 1.73 -3.97 -38.46
CA LYS A 73 1.11 -4.49 -39.68
C LYS A 73 2.09 -4.59 -40.86
N ASN A 74 3.07 -3.69 -40.92
CA ASN A 74 4.07 -3.61 -42.00
C ASN A 74 5.39 -4.31 -41.63
N LYS A 75 5.35 -5.41 -40.86
CA LYS A 75 6.55 -6.16 -40.48
C LYS A 75 7.30 -6.65 -41.71
N VAL A 76 8.60 -6.34 -41.77
CA VAL A 76 9.48 -6.85 -42.82
C VAL A 76 10.07 -8.17 -42.31
N LEU A 77 9.77 -9.24 -43.04
CA LEU A 77 10.37 -10.56 -42.83
C LEU A 77 11.58 -10.72 -43.76
N SER A 78 12.61 -11.42 -43.32
CA SER A 78 13.67 -11.91 -44.20
C SER A 78 13.16 -13.05 -45.07
N ASP A 79 13.93 -13.43 -46.08
CA ASP A 79 13.67 -14.62 -46.89
C ASP A 79 13.56 -15.91 -46.04
N ASP A 80 14.21 -15.93 -44.87
CA ASP A 80 14.16 -17.02 -43.89
C ASP A 80 12.99 -16.91 -42.90
N LYS A 81 12.05 -15.99 -43.13
CA LYS A 81 10.88 -15.67 -42.25
C LYS A 81 11.26 -15.15 -40.85
N GLU A 82 12.48 -14.66 -40.67
CA GLU A 82 12.86 -13.96 -39.44
C GLU A 82 12.40 -12.50 -39.49
N ILE A 83 12.05 -11.93 -38.33
CA ILE A 83 11.63 -10.53 -38.25
C ILE A 83 12.88 -9.65 -38.35
N VAL A 84 13.10 -9.03 -39.51
CA VAL A 84 14.22 -8.10 -39.77
C VAL A 84 13.94 -6.73 -39.14
N SER A 85 12.67 -6.35 -39.10
CA SER A 85 12.18 -5.11 -38.49
C SER A 85 10.81 -5.35 -37.88
N GLY A 86 10.71 -5.16 -36.56
CA GLY A 86 9.48 -5.33 -35.81
C GLY A 86 9.55 -4.58 -34.49
N VAL A 87 8.40 -4.05 -34.09
CA VAL A 87 8.28 -3.35 -32.81
C VAL A 87 8.04 -4.36 -31.69
N SER A 88 8.80 -4.26 -30.60
CA SER A 88 8.60 -5.09 -29.40
C SER A 88 7.18 -4.98 -28.86
N PRO A 89 6.54 -6.09 -28.46
CA PRO A 89 5.16 -6.06 -27.99
C PRO A 89 5.03 -5.21 -26.71
N ASN A 90 3.99 -4.37 -26.66
CA ASN A 90 3.73 -3.48 -25.53
C ASN A 90 3.29 -4.21 -24.25
N TRP A 91 2.80 -5.44 -24.40
CA TRP A 91 2.28 -6.31 -23.34
C TRP A 91 2.96 -7.67 -23.41
N ASP A 92 2.96 -8.39 -22.30
CA ASP A 92 3.42 -9.77 -22.25
C ASP A 92 2.60 -10.65 -23.21
N PRO A 93 3.25 -11.43 -24.10
CA PRO A 93 2.55 -12.20 -25.14
C PRO A 93 1.69 -13.33 -24.56
N ASN A 94 1.98 -13.75 -23.33
CA ASN A 94 1.25 -14.79 -22.61
C ASN A 94 0.11 -14.24 -21.75
N ILE A 95 -0.21 -12.93 -21.86
CA ILE A 95 -1.35 -12.35 -21.16
C ILE A 95 -2.63 -13.12 -21.48
N VAL A 96 -3.42 -13.41 -20.44
CA VAL A 96 -4.66 -14.16 -20.60
C VAL A 96 -5.61 -13.40 -21.53
N LYS A 97 -6.24 -14.14 -22.46
CA LYS A 97 -7.19 -13.56 -23.42
C LYS A 97 -8.36 -12.94 -22.67
N ALA A 98 -8.81 -11.78 -23.16
CA ALA A 98 -9.99 -11.13 -22.62
C ALA A 98 -11.21 -12.07 -22.65
N PRO A 99 -12.09 -12.03 -21.64
CA PRO A 99 -13.34 -12.79 -21.64
C PRO A 99 -14.17 -12.52 -22.90
N LYS A 100 -14.85 -13.54 -23.44
CA LYS A 100 -15.61 -13.41 -24.70
C LYS A 100 -16.66 -12.30 -24.69
N LYS A 101 -17.23 -11.99 -23.53
CA LYS A 101 -18.27 -10.96 -23.38
C LYS A 101 -17.70 -9.57 -23.10
N PHE A 102 -16.38 -9.44 -22.87
CA PHE A 102 -15.73 -8.18 -22.53
C PHE A 102 -16.09 -7.07 -23.53
N PRO A 103 -16.48 -5.87 -23.07
CA PRO A 103 -16.45 -5.39 -21.69
C PRO A 103 -17.70 -5.71 -20.85
N LYS A 104 -18.70 -6.42 -21.37
CA LYS A 104 -19.95 -6.77 -20.67
C LYS A 104 -19.85 -8.13 -19.98
N GLY A 105 -20.63 -8.34 -18.91
CA GLY A 105 -20.73 -9.64 -18.24
C GLY A 105 -19.37 -10.16 -17.75
N VAL A 106 -18.56 -9.26 -17.22
CA VAL A 106 -17.24 -9.52 -16.65
C VAL A 106 -17.35 -9.62 -15.13
N SER A 107 -16.43 -10.36 -14.52
CA SER A 107 -16.32 -10.50 -13.07
C SER A 107 -14.90 -10.14 -12.62
N LEU A 108 -14.75 -9.70 -11.36
CA LEU A 108 -13.44 -9.54 -10.73
C LEU A 108 -12.92 -10.85 -10.13
N GLU A 109 -13.74 -11.90 -10.09
CA GLU A 109 -13.32 -13.19 -9.58
C GLU A 109 -12.35 -13.86 -10.55
N LEU A 110 -11.11 -14.07 -10.11
CA LEU A 110 -10.08 -14.69 -10.94
C LEU A 110 -10.44 -16.16 -11.25
N SER A 111 -10.28 -16.51 -12.52
CA SER A 111 -10.21 -17.91 -12.96
C SER A 111 -8.88 -18.54 -12.54
N TYR A 112 -8.79 -19.87 -12.68
CA TYR A 112 -7.54 -20.59 -12.47
C TYR A 112 -6.41 -20.06 -13.38
N GLN A 113 -6.69 -19.90 -14.68
CA GLN A 113 -5.71 -19.47 -15.68
C GLN A 113 -5.18 -18.05 -15.39
N GLU A 114 -6.05 -17.13 -15.01
CA GLU A 114 -5.64 -15.77 -14.61
C GLU A 114 -4.81 -15.78 -13.33
N SER A 115 -5.17 -16.62 -12.36
CA SER A 115 -4.45 -16.73 -11.09
C SER A 115 -3.07 -17.35 -11.27
N GLU A 116 -2.96 -18.39 -12.10
CA GLU A 116 -1.69 -19.01 -12.47
C GLU A 116 -0.79 -18.01 -13.21
N TYR A 117 -1.35 -17.31 -14.19
CA TYR A 117 -0.64 -16.25 -14.90
C TYR A 117 -0.09 -15.18 -13.94
N LEU A 118 -0.92 -14.65 -13.04
CA LEU A 118 -0.49 -13.64 -12.06
C LEU A 118 0.58 -14.18 -11.10
N ARG A 119 0.43 -15.41 -10.60
CA ARG A 119 1.43 -16.07 -9.75
C ARG A 119 2.78 -16.12 -10.48
N ASP A 120 2.80 -16.56 -11.73
CA ASP A 120 4.02 -16.70 -12.50
C ASP A 120 4.66 -15.34 -12.86
N ARG A 121 3.83 -14.32 -13.15
CA ARG A 121 4.31 -12.94 -13.35
C ARG A 121 4.95 -12.36 -12.10
N ILE A 122 4.34 -12.54 -10.93
CA ILE A 122 4.87 -12.08 -9.66
C ILE A 122 6.19 -12.82 -9.33
N ARG A 123 6.23 -14.15 -9.49
CA ARG A 123 7.43 -14.95 -9.21
C ARG A 123 8.60 -14.61 -10.14
N SER A 124 8.32 -14.38 -11.42
CA SER A 124 9.35 -14.09 -12.42
C SER A 124 9.89 -12.66 -12.34
N SER A 125 9.01 -11.69 -12.08
CA SER A 125 9.38 -10.27 -12.13
C SER A 125 9.72 -9.68 -10.75
N CYS A 126 9.34 -10.36 -9.67
CA CYS A 126 9.56 -9.92 -8.29
C CYS A 126 10.04 -11.08 -7.40
N SER A 127 10.97 -11.92 -7.90
CA SER A 127 11.43 -13.16 -7.26
C SER A 127 11.85 -12.99 -5.80
N ASP A 128 12.50 -11.87 -5.50
CA ASP A 128 13.09 -11.60 -4.19
C ASP A 128 12.09 -10.95 -3.23
N SER A 129 10.86 -10.68 -3.68
CA SER A 129 9.84 -10.04 -2.87
C SER A 129 9.12 -11.03 -1.96
N LEU A 130 8.69 -10.56 -0.79
CA LEU A 130 7.84 -11.35 0.10
C LEU A 130 6.50 -11.73 -0.59
N LEU A 131 6.00 -10.89 -1.49
CA LEU A 131 4.79 -11.18 -2.25
C LEU A 131 4.95 -12.44 -3.11
N ALA A 132 6.11 -12.62 -3.76
CA ALA A 132 6.42 -13.81 -4.55
C ALA A 132 6.50 -15.07 -3.68
N PHE A 133 7.07 -14.96 -2.48
CA PHE A 133 7.05 -16.06 -1.51
C PHE A 133 5.62 -16.42 -1.09
N LEU A 134 4.81 -15.42 -0.74
CA LEU A 134 3.45 -15.62 -0.23
C LEU A 134 2.53 -16.24 -1.29
N VAL A 135 2.57 -15.76 -2.53
CA VAL A 135 1.70 -16.28 -3.59
C VAL A 135 2.02 -17.74 -3.97
N ASP A 136 3.24 -18.20 -3.69
CA ASP A 136 3.71 -19.54 -4.05
C ASP A 136 3.60 -20.55 -2.88
N LYS A 137 3.96 -20.14 -1.67
CA LYS A 137 4.21 -21.05 -0.53
C LYS A 137 3.16 -20.99 0.58
N THR A 138 2.16 -20.11 0.48
CA THR A 138 1.22 -19.91 1.58
C THR A 138 -0.24 -20.14 1.21
N LYS A 139 -1.07 -20.26 2.25
CA LYS A 139 -2.53 -20.31 2.15
C LYS A 139 -3.11 -18.95 2.52
N PRO A 140 -4.32 -18.60 2.02
CA PRO A 140 -5.07 -17.44 2.49
C PRO A 140 -5.12 -17.46 4.00
N THR A 141 -4.60 -16.40 4.59
CA THR A 141 -4.51 -16.21 6.03
C THR A 141 -5.20 -14.91 6.37
N ASP A 142 -6.04 -14.90 7.41
CA ASP A 142 -6.71 -13.69 7.88
C ASP A 142 -6.01 -13.11 9.12
N VAL A 143 -4.88 -12.46 8.89
CA VAL A 143 -4.14 -11.73 9.93
C VAL A 143 -4.15 -10.23 9.64
N GLY A 144 -4.16 -9.43 10.71
CA GLY A 144 -4.17 -7.97 10.64
C GLY A 144 -2.85 -7.37 10.16
N PHE A 145 -1.74 -8.07 10.41
CA PHE A 145 -0.40 -7.64 10.03
C PHE A 145 0.47 -8.80 9.56
N ILE A 146 1.45 -8.50 8.70
CA ILE A 146 2.36 -9.52 8.13
C ILE A 146 3.21 -10.23 9.19
N TRP A 147 3.62 -9.54 10.27
CA TRP A 147 4.37 -10.16 11.37
C TRP A 147 3.56 -11.15 12.22
N GLN A 148 2.25 -11.25 11.97
CA GLN A 148 1.38 -12.25 12.61
C GLN A 148 1.17 -13.47 11.70
N HIS A 149 1.78 -13.50 10.50
CA HIS A 149 1.58 -14.57 9.54
C HIS A 149 2.06 -15.92 10.13
N PRO A 150 1.26 -17.00 10.07
CA PRO A 150 1.59 -18.31 10.66
C PRO A 150 2.91 -18.88 10.16
N GLN A 151 3.21 -18.66 8.88
CA GLN A 151 4.45 -19.11 8.23
C GLN A 151 5.59 -18.07 8.30
N SER A 152 5.53 -17.09 9.21
CA SER A 152 6.58 -16.08 9.36
C SER A 152 7.97 -16.66 9.62
N GLY A 153 8.04 -17.85 10.25
CA GLY A 153 9.29 -18.60 10.43
C GLY A 153 9.95 -19.05 9.12
N MET A 154 9.19 -19.18 8.03
CA MET A 154 9.68 -19.60 6.71
C MET A 154 10.18 -18.45 5.84
N PHE A 155 9.97 -17.20 6.26
CA PHE A 155 10.45 -16.03 5.52
C PHE A 155 11.99 -16.01 5.51
N SER A 156 12.60 -15.48 4.45
CA SER A 156 14.05 -15.26 4.42
C SER A 156 14.47 -14.29 5.53
N ASP A 157 15.74 -14.35 5.93
CA ASP A 157 16.25 -13.52 7.02
C ASP A 157 16.18 -12.02 6.68
N GLU A 158 16.35 -11.67 5.41
CA GLU A 158 16.13 -10.31 4.92
C GLU A 158 14.70 -9.83 5.14
N HIS A 159 13.69 -10.64 4.74
CA HIS A 159 12.30 -10.30 4.97
C HIS A 159 11.94 -10.22 6.46
N LYS A 160 12.43 -11.17 7.27
CA LYS A 160 12.23 -11.15 8.72
C LYS A 160 12.78 -9.87 9.34
N LYS A 161 13.95 -9.42 8.91
CA LYS A 161 14.58 -8.17 9.35
C LYS A 161 13.74 -6.95 8.98
N ILE A 162 13.31 -6.84 7.72
CA ILE A 162 12.43 -5.74 7.27
C ILE A 162 11.12 -5.72 8.08
N ILE A 163 10.49 -6.89 8.26
CA ILE A 163 9.24 -7.03 9.02
C ILE A 163 9.44 -6.64 10.49
N TRP A 164 10.57 -7.03 11.10
CA TRP A 164 10.88 -6.70 12.48
C TRP A 164 11.01 -5.18 12.67
N HIS A 165 11.74 -4.50 11.79
CA HIS A 165 11.82 -3.04 11.76
C HIS A 165 10.46 -2.37 11.53
N ALA A 166 9.69 -2.85 10.56
CA ALA A 166 8.36 -2.35 10.26
C ALA A 166 7.43 -2.47 11.48
N ARG A 167 7.46 -3.61 12.17
CA ARG A 167 6.67 -3.88 13.38
C ARG A 167 7.06 -2.94 14.52
N ASN A 168 8.35 -2.75 14.76
CA ASN A 168 8.86 -1.87 15.82
C ASN A 168 8.53 -0.40 15.53
N PHE A 169 8.73 0.06 14.30
CA PHE A 169 8.35 1.40 13.89
C PHE A 169 6.84 1.63 14.02
N SER A 170 6.02 0.72 13.48
CA SER A 170 4.55 0.82 13.54
C SER A 170 4.04 0.87 14.98
N GLY A 171 4.55 0.00 15.84
CA GLY A 171 4.19 -0.02 17.26
C GLY A 171 4.62 1.25 17.99
N THR A 172 5.87 1.68 17.85
CA THR A 172 6.38 2.85 18.57
C THR A 172 5.71 4.14 18.12
N ILE A 173 5.60 4.38 16.81
CA ILE A 173 5.05 5.63 16.27
C ILE A 173 3.53 5.75 16.47
N HIS A 174 2.82 4.64 16.64
CA HIS A 174 1.39 4.66 16.93
C HIS A 174 1.08 5.47 18.20
N GLY A 175 1.93 5.40 19.23
CA GLY A 175 1.79 6.22 20.43
C GLY A 175 1.81 7.72 20.16
N ALA A 176 2.62 8.17 19.19
CA ALA A 176 2.69 9.59 18.80
C ALA A 176 1.36 10.05 18.19
N ALA A 177 0.77 9.21 17.33
CA ALA A 177 -0.53 9.48 16.74
C ALA A 177 -1.65 9.50 17.79
N LEU A 178 -1.65 8.56 18.75
CA LEU A 178 -2.61 8.55 19.85
C LEU A 178 -2.50 9.80 20.72
N LEU A 179 -1.28 10.20 21.09
CA LEU A 179 -1.04 11.41 21.88
C LEU A 179 -1.48 12.67 21.13
N TYR A 180 -1.21 12.77 19.82
CA TYR A 180 -1.71 13.86 18.99
C TYR A 180 -3.24 13.98 19.03
N ASN A 181 -3.94 12.85 18.89
CA ASN A 181 -5.40 12.86 18.93
C ASN A 181 -5.95 13.15 20.33
N LEU A 182 -5.26 12.71 21.41
CA LEU A 182 -5.58 13.12 22.77
C LEU A 182 -5.48 14.64 22.93
N MET A 183 -4.36 15.24 22.51
CA MET A 183 -4.13 16.69 22.58
C MET A 183 -5.21 17.48 21.84
N LEU A 184 -5.62 17.03 20.65
CA LEU A 184 -6.72 17.65 19.91
C LEU A 184 -8.07 17.53 20.63
N SER A 185 -8.34 16.37 21.22
CA SER A 185 -9.58 16.10 21.95
C SER A 185 -9.70 16.95 23.21
N GLU A 186 -8.58 17.16 23.91
CA GLU A 186 -8.46 18.06 25.07
C GLU A 186 -8.71 19.53 24.66
N LEU A 187 -8.17 19.98 23.53
CA LEU A 187 -8.37 21.34 23.03
C LEU A 187 -9.84 21.65 22.69
N ILE A 188 -10.58 20.69 22.13
CA ILE A 188 -12.02 20.84 21.87
C ILE A 188 -12.90 20.49 23.08
N LYS A 189 -12.28 20.08 24.20
CA LYS A 189 -12.95 19.70 25.46
C LYS A 189 -14.01 18.58 25.29
N ASN A 190 -13.78 17.65 24.35
CA ASN A 190 -14.67 16.50 24.14
C ASN A 190 -14.27 15.35 25.07
N GLN A 191 -15.02 15.16 26.16
CA GLN A 191 -14.71 14.16 27.19
C GLN A 191 -14.73 12.72 26.68
N GLU A 192 -15.65 12.38 25.77
CA GLU A 192 -15.74 11.04 25.18
C GLU A 192 -14.44 10.70 24.42
N TRP A 193 -13.94 11.64 23.61
CA TRP A 193 -12.71 11.41 22.84
C TRP A 193 -11.47 11.44 23.73
N ILE A 194 -11.43 12.31 24.76
CA ILE A 194 -10.36 12.33 25.74
C ILE A 194 -10.22 10.95 26.39
N GLU A 195 -11.32 10.40 26.90
CA GLU A 195 -11.32 9.10 27.56
C GLU A 195 -10.94 7.96 26.59
N LYS A 196 -11.51 7.98 25.38
CA LYS A 196 -11.16 7.06 24.30
C LYS A 196 -9.65 7.04 24.03
N TYR A 197 -9.02 8.20 23.91
CA TYR A 197 -7.58 8.27 23.61
C TYR A 197 -6.70 7.95 24.82
N ARG A 198 -7.10 8.30 26.05
CA ARG A 198 -6.42 7.86 27.27
C ARG A 198 -6.40 6.34 27.39
N THR A 199 -7.55 5.70 27.20
CA THR A 199 -7.68 4.23 27.15
C THR A 199 -6.81 3.61 26.03
N LYS A 200 -6.80 4.21 24.83
CA LYS A 200 -5.95 3.71 23.72
C LYS A 200 -4.46 3.81 24.03
N ILE A 201 -4.01 4.90 24.68
CA ILE A 201 -2.60 5.08 25.07
C ILE A 201 -2.21 4.04 26.12
N GLU A 202 -3.07 3.72 27.08
CA GLU A 202 -2.81 2.67 28.06
C GLU A 202 -2.68 1.28 27.42
N ARG A 203 -3.56 0.95 26.47
CA ARG A 203 -3.46 -0.30 25.69
C ARG A 203 -2.16 -0.35 24.89
N TRP A 204 -1.82 0.75 24.22
CA TRP A 204 -0.56 0.88 23.48
C TRP A 204 0.65 0.68 24.39
N ALA A 205 0.69 1.32 25.56
CA ALA A 205 1.76 1.17 26.53
C ALA A 205 1.92 -0.29 26.96
N ASN A 206 0.83 -0.98 27.29
CA ASN A 206 0.86 -2.40 27.66
C ASN A 206 1.38 -3.29 26.52
N ASP A 207 1.02 -3.01 25.27
CA ASP A 207 1.47 -3.80 24.12
C ASP A 207 2.95 -3.57 23.79
N ILE A 208 3.45 -2.35 24.03
CA ILE A 208 4.88 -2.02 23.91
C ILE A 208 5.68 -2.64 25.06
N GLU A 209 5.18 -2.58 26.29
CA GLU A 209 5.82 -3.17 27.47
C GLU A 209 6.05 -4.68 27.30
N LYS A 210 5.08 -5.42 26.74
CA LYS A 210 5.24 -6.86 26.42
C LYS A 210 6.40 -7.17 25.48
N ARG A 211 6.85 -6.17 24.70
CA ARG A 211 7.90 -6.29 23.68
C ARG A 211 9.02 -5.29 23.93
N PHE A 212 9.16 -4.80 25.16
CA PHE A 212 10.09 -3.73 25.46
C PHE A 212 11.54 -4.13 25.14
N ASN A 213 11.90 -5.39 25.34
CA ASN A 213 13.22 -5.91 24.97
C ASN A 213 13.51 -5.79 23.46
N ASP A 214 12.54 -6.08 22.59
CA ASP A 214 12.69 -5.90 21.14
C ASP A 214 12.98 -4.44 20.79
N ILE A 215 12.28 -3.51 21.47
CA ILE A 215 12.35 -2.08 21.21
C ILE A 215 13.63 -1.48 21.79
N ARG A 216 14.02 -1.90 22.99
CA ARG A 216 15.26 -1.48 23.65
C ARG A 216 16.48 -1.85 22.82
N ASN A 217 16.52 -3.08 22.32
CA ASN A 217 17.60 -3.60 21.48
C ASN A 217 17.45 -3.22 20.00
N TRP A 218 16.50 -2.34 19.66
CA TRP A 218 16.24 -1.97 18.28
C TRP A 218 17.38 -1.13 17.69
N ASP A 219 18.09 -1.66 16.69
CA ASP A 219 19.07 -0.92 15.90
C ASP A 219 18.39 0.09 14.96
N LEU A 220 18.56 1.39 15.26
CA LEU A 220 18.05 2.49 14.45
C LEU A 220 18.93 2.81 13.24
N SER A 221 20.24 2.52 13.34
CA SER A 221 21.16 2.71 12.21
C SER A 221 20.84 1.71 11.11
N GLU A 222 20.61 0.44 11.45
CA GLU A 222 20.17 -0.56 10.47
C GLU A 222 18.79 -0.23 9.89
N PHE A 223 17.85 0.23 10.73
CA PHE A 223 16.54 0.69 10.26
C PHE A 223 16.68 1.77 9.18
N TRP A 224 17.43 2.83 9.45
CA TRP A 224 17.59 3.93 8.50
C TRP A 224 18.32 3.51 7.23
N ARG A 225 19.27 2.58 7.31
CA ARG A 225 19.94 2.00 6.13
C ARG A 225 18.94 1.32 5.21
N ILE A 226 18.03 0.51 5.76
CA ILE A 226 16.97 -0.18 4.99
C ILE A 226 15.97 0.81 4.41
N VAL A 227 15.53 1.81 5.18
CA VAL A 227 14.56 2.79 4.65
C VAL A 227 15.20 3.65 3.56
N SER A 228 16.48 4.00 3.68
CA SER A 228 17.19 4.84 2.72
C SER A 228 17.53 4.12 1.41
N SER A 229 17.72 2.78 1.44
CA SER A 229 17.92 2.01 0.20
C SER A 229 16.67 1.99 -0.68
N GLU A 230 15.49 2.02 -0.07
CA GLU A 230 14.20 2.05 -0.76
C GLU A 230 13.72 3.46 -1.09
N ASN A 231 14.08 4.46 -0.28
CA ASN A 231 13.64 5.84 -0.46
C ASN A 231 14.70 6.85 0.02
N SER A 232 15.38 7.47 -0.93
CA SER A 232 16.51 8.37 -0.69
C SER A 232 16.15 9.78 -0.19
N HIS A 233 14.86 10.16 -0.15
CA HIS A 233 14.47 11.57 0.03
C HIS A 233 13.65 11.84 1.30
N ILE A 234 14.02 11.22 2.42
CA ILE A 234 13.35 11.50 3.71
C ILE A 234 13.85 12.83 4.28
N PRO A 235 12.97 13.81 4.56
CA PRO A 235 13.42 15.07 5.14
C PRO A 235 14.07 14.88 6.51
N PHE A 236 15.22 15.52 6.74
CA PHE A 236 15.97 15.46 8.02
C PHE A 236 15.10 15.73 9.26
N ARG A 237 14.16 16.68 9.16
CA ARG A 237 13.22 17.03 10.23
C ARG A 237 12.31 15.87 10.63
N THR A 238 11.95 15.00 9.66
CA THR A 238 11.17 13.79 9.90
C THR A 238 12.01 12.74 10.62
N ILE A 239 13.26 12.54 10.18
CA ILE A 239 14.23 11.63 10.82
C ILE A 239 14.41 12.02 12.29
N ARG A 240 14.76 13.30 12.55
CA ARG A 240 14.95 13.82 13.92
C ARG A 240 13.73 13.61 14.82
N PHE A 241 12.53 13.87 14.31
CA PHE A 241 11.30 13.65 15.09
C PHE A 241 11.11 12.17 15.44
N ILE A 242 11.29 11.28 14.46
CA ILE A 242 11.16 9.83 14.65
C ILE A 242 12.17 9.33 15.68
N GLU A 243 13.43 9.75 15.57
CA GLU A 243 14.49 9.37 16.52
C GLU A 243 14.21 9.87 17.93
N GLN A 244 13.83 11.14 18.09
CA GLN A 244 13.48 11.71 19.40
C GLN A 244 12.29 10.97 20.03
N TRP A 245 11.28 10.62 19.24
CA TRP A 245 10.13 9.86 19.73
C TRP A 245 10.52 8.43 20.13
N ILE A 246 11.29 7.73 19.29
CA ILE A 246 11.72 6.36 19.60
C ILE A 246 12.63 6.36 20.83
N GLN A 247 13.53 7.34 20.96
CA GLN A 247 14.39 7.47 22.12
C GLN A 247 13.56 7.70 23.39
N PHE A 248 12.54 8.56 23.34
CA PHE A 248 11.58 8.72 24.43
C PHE A 248 10.89 7.40 24.82
N VAL A 249 10.49 6.59 23.83
CA VAL A 249 9.89 5.27 24.09
C VAL A 249 10.90 4.27 24.68
N LYS A 250 12.16 4.30 24.23
CA LYS A 250 13.25 3.45 24.75
C LYS A 250 13.67 3.81 26.17
N ASP A 251 13.67 5.09 26.50
CA ASP A 251 14.07 5.61 27.81
C ASP A 251 12.92 5.55 28.84
N GLY A 252 11.68 5.50 28.35
CA GLY A 252 10.48 5.59 29.16
C GLY A 252 10.33 4.43 30.13
N GLN A 253 10.65 4.67 31.40
CA GLN A 253 10.07 3.90 32.50
C GLN A 253 8.59 4.30 32.62
N ASN A 254 7.69 3.33 32.46
CA ASN A 254 6.23 3.49 32.58
C ASN A 254 5.58 4.37 31.48
N LEU A 255 5.47 3.79 30.28
CA LEU A 255 4.87 4.39 29.08
C LEU A 255 3.40 4.79 29.25
N ARG A 256 2.73 4.33 30.32
CA ARG A 256 1.36 4.74 30.64
C ARG A 256 1.26 6.25 30.96
N HIS A 257 2.36 6.87 31.39
CA HIS A 257 2.43 8.31 31.65
C HIS A 257 2.67 9.15 30.38
N THR A 258 2.80 8.55 29.20
CA THR A 258 2.97 9.31 27.94
C THR A 258 1.84 10.31 27.68
N LYS A 259 0.61 10.01 28.15
CA LYS A 259 -0.56 10.90 28.00
C LYS A 259 -0.37 12.29 28.66
N ASP A 260 0.36 12.33 29.78
CA ASP A 260 0.57 13.53 30.59
C ASP A 260 2.04 14.03 30.55
N ASN A 261 2.92 13.37 29.80
CA ASN A 261 4.33 13.74 29.72
C ASN A 261 4.56 15.01 28.87
N GLU A 262 5.10 16.06 29.50
CA GLU A 262 5.30 17.36 28.84
C GLU A 262 6.26 17.31 27.66
N TYR A 263 7.36 16.55 27.77
CA TYR A 263 8.34 16.39 26.69
C TYR A 263 7.71 15.76 25.45
N ALA A 264 6.98 14.65 25.63
CA ALA A 264 6.28 13.95 24.56
C ALA A 264 5.25 14.87 23.88
N ARG A 265 4.45 15.59 24.67
CA ARG A 265 3.46 16.55 24.14
C ARG A 265 4.11 17.69 23.36
N LYS A 266 5.23 18.22 23.86
CA LYS A 266 6.01 19.26 23.16
C LYS A 266 6.59 18.74 21.84
N LEU A 267 7.05 17.50 21.80
CA LEU A 267 7.55 16.87 20.57
C LEU A 267 6.46 16.79 19.50
N ILE A 268 5.26 16.32 19.86
CA ILE A 268 4.10 16.27 18.96
C ILE A 268 3.67 17.66 18.49
N TYR A 269 3.61 18.63 19.41
CA TYR A 269 3.26 20.01 19.09
C TYR A 269 4.23 20.62 18.06
N ASN A 270 5.53 20.51 18.32
CA ASN A 270 6.57 21.04 17.43
C ASN A 270 6.50 20.39 16.04
N ARG A 271 6.25 19.08 15.98
CA ARG A 271 6.12 18.35 14.71
C ARG A 271 4.94 18.82 13.87
N GLU A 272 3.76 19.00 14.48
CA GLU A 272 2.56 19.48 13.78
C GLU A 272 2.76 20.92 13.27
N VAL A 273 3.32 21.80 14.10
CA VAL A 273 3.62 23.19 13.71
C VAL A 273 4.66 23.24 12.59
N GLU A 274 5.66 22.39 12.63
CA GLU A 274 6.70 22.33 11.60
C GLU A 274 6.16 21.89 10.24
N ILE A 275 5.27 20.87 10.21
CA ILE A 275 4.68 20.38 8.96
C ILE A 275 3.62 21.34 8.43
N LYS A 276 2.70 21.79 9.29
CA LYS A 276 1.48 22.48 8.84
C LYS A 276 1.51 23.99 9.02
N ARG A 277 2.51 24.53 9.74
CA ARG A 277 2.66 25.97 10.03
C ARG A 277 1.33 26.58 10.50
N ASN A 278 0.76 27.51 9.72
CA ASN A 278 -0.49 28.20 10.01
C ASN A 278 -1.74 27.30 9.95
N ARG A 279 -1.62 26.09 9.37
CA ARG A 279 -2.69 25.08 9.29
C ARG A 279 -2.61 24.04 10.42
N SER A 280 -1.71 24.21 11.39
CA SER A 280 -1.63 23.33 12.56
C SER A 280 -2.93 23.35 13.33
N ARG A 281 -3.55 22.18 13.55
CA ARG A 281 -4.79 22.07 14.33
C ARG A 281 -4.58 22.37 15.81
N LEU A 282 -3.35 22.15 16.29
CA LEU A 282 -2.95 22.48 17.67
C LEU A 282 -2.78 23.98 17.90
N LYS A 283 -2.65 24.79 16.84
CA LYS A 283 -2.47 26.25 16.92
C LYS A 283 -3.67 27.04 16.39
N ASN A 284 -4.36 26.52 15.37
CA ASN A 284 -5.40 27.25 14.65
C ASN A 284 -6.81 26.71 14.99
N PRO A 285 -7.64 27.48 15.73
CA PRO A 285 -9.00 27.06 16.10
C PRO A 285 -9.90 26.74 14.90
N GLN A 286 -9.71 27.41 13.75
CA GLN A 286 -10.52 27.13 12.55
C GLN A 286 -10.20 25.74 11.96
N MET A 287 -8.93 25.36 11.95
CA MET A 287 -8.52 24.03 11.49
C MET A 287 -8.92 22.94 12.48
N LEU A 288 -8.96 23.27 13.78
CA LEU A 288 -9.42 22.39 14.84
C LEU A 288 -10.89 21.99 14.66
N LYS A 289 -11.76 22.90 14.18
CA LYS A 289 -13.18 22.59 13.89
C LYS A 289 -13.37 21.47 12.86
N GLN A 290 -12.38 21.21 12.01
CA GLN A 290 -12.41 20.13 11.01
C GLN A 290 -11.97 18.78 11.58
N TYR A 291 -11.63 18.71 12.87
CA TYR A 291 -11.25 17.46 13.52
C TYR A 291 -12.49 16.62 13.87
N GLY A 292 -12.70 15.55 13.10
CA GLY A 292 -13.80 14.59 13.29
C GLY A 292 -13.48 13.44 14.26
N GLY A 293 -12.55 13.64 15.20
CA GLY A 293 -12.28 12.68 16.27
C GLY A 293 -11.25 11.59 15.99
N ALA A 294 -10.69 11.53 14.78
CA ALA A 294 -9.51 10.72 14.47
C ALA A 294 -8.68 11.32 13.33
N ALA A 295 -7.36 11.30 13.49
CA ALA A 295 -6.40 11.72 12.48
C ALA A 295 -5.18 10.78 12.52
N GLY A 296 -5.11 9.85 11.56
CA GLY A 296 -3.99 8.91 11.45
C GLY A 296 -3.79 8.02 12.67
N ALA A 297 -4.88 7.69 13.38
CA ALA A 297 -4.84 7.02 14.68
C ALA A 297 -4.66 5.49 14.60
N ASP A 298 -4.51 4.92 13.41
CA ASP A 298 -4.35 3.49 13.20
C ASP A 298 -2.87 3.14 13.01
N ALA A 299 -2.45 1.99 13.53
CA ALA A 299 -1.10 1.48 13.34
C ALA A 299 -0.79 1.24 11.86
N HIS A 300 0.47 1.46 11.47
CA HIS A 300 0.90 1.29 10.09
C HIS A 300 0.95 -0.20 9.71
N GLY A 301 0.06 -0.60 8.80
CA GLY A 301 0.06 -1.94 8.19
C GLY A 301 0.89 -2.06 6.91
N PHE A 302 1.57 -1.00 6.46
CA PHE A 302 2.41 -0.99 5.25
C PHE A 302 1.73 -1.61 4.00
N ARG A 303 0.44 -1.29 3.80
CA ARG A 303 -0.40 -1.83 2.71
C ARG A 303 -0.62 -3.35 2.76
N TRP A 304 -0.35 -4.01 3.88
CA TRP A 304 -0.62 -5.43 4.06
C TRP A 304 -2.07 -5.81 3.77
N SER A 305 -3.06 -4.98 4.14
CA SER A 305 -4.46 -5.26 3.82
C SER A 305 -4.73 -5.38 2.32
N VAL A 306 -4.06 -4.57 1.50
CA VAL A 306 -4.14 -4.62 0.04
C VAL A 306 -3.43 -5.86 -0.50
N ALA A 307 -2.20 -6.13 -0.02
CA ALA A 307 -1.46 -7.33 -0.41
C ALA A 307 -2.20 -8.62 -0.03
N LYS A 308 -2.78 -8.67 1.17
CA LYS A 308 -3.62 -9.78 1.67
C LYS A 308 -4.79 -10.05 0.74
N ARG A 309 -5.49 -9.00 0.29
CA ARG A 309 -6.61 -9.14 -0.66
C ARG A 309 -6.15 -9.72 -1.99
N ILE A 310 -5.10 -9.14 -2.59
CA ILE A 310 -4.51 -9.64 -3.85
C ILE A 310 -4.11 -11.12 -3.71
N LEU A 311 -3.46 -11.49 -2.60
CA LEU A 311 -3.07 -12.87 -2.31
C LEU A 311 -4.29 -13.78 -2.17
N HIS A 312 -5.33 -13.34 -1.47
CA HIS A 312 -6.56 -14.12 -1.31
C HIS A 312 -7.23 -14.36 -2.67
N ASP A 313 -7.33 -13.34 -3.52
CA ASP A 313 -7.95 -13.46 -4.84
C ASP A 313 -7.20 -14.47 -5.72
N ILE A 314 -5.86 -14.37 -5.80
CA ILE A 314 -5.02 -15.28 -6.59
C ILE A 314 -5.09 -16.71 -6.01
N LEU A 315 -4.91 -16.87 -4.70
CA LEU A 315 -4.91 -18.19 -4.07
C LEU A 315 -6.30 -18.86 -4.12
N LYS A 316 -7.38 -18.09 -4.10
CA LYS A 316 -8.74 -18.59 -4.31
C LYS A 316 -8.90 -19.12 -5.73
N GLY A 317 -8.49 -18.36 -6.74
CA GLY A 317 -8.58 -18.82 -8.13
C GLY A 317 -7.72 -20.04 -8.43
N LEU A 318 -6.54 -20.17 -7.81
CA LEU A 318 -5.69 -21.37 -7.91
C LEU A 318 -6.33 -22.63 -7.29
N ARG A 319 -7.22 -22.48 -6.31
CA ARG A 319 -7.92 -23.61 -5.68
C ARG A 319 -9.03 -24.19 -6.55
N LYS A 320 -9.60 -23.41 -7.48
CA LYS A 320 -10.68 -23.83 -8.38
C LYS A 320 -10.32 -24.97 -9.35
N GLN A 321 -9.07 -25.45 -9.36
CA GLN A 321 -8.65 -26.65 -10.10
C GLN A 321 -8.70 -27.92 -9.24
N ARG A 322 -8.72 -27.79 -7.91
CA ARG A 322 -8.70 -28.91 -6.96
C ARG A 322 -10.10 -29.43 -6.58
N ASP A 323 -11.12 -28.68 -6.96
CA ASP A 323 -12.54 -29.03 -6.89
C ASP A 323 -13.04 -29.24 -8.33
#